data_AF-A0A968P6B9-F1
#
_entry.id   AF-A0A968P6B9-F1
#
_cell.length_a   1.000
_cell.length_b   1.000
_cell.length_c   1.000
_cell.angle_alpha   90.00
_cell.angle_beta   90.00
_cell.angle_gamma   90.00
#
_symmetry.space_group_name_H-M   'P 1'
#
loop_
_entity.id
_entity.type
_entity.pdbx_description
1 polymer ?
#
loop_
_entity_poly.entity_id
_entity_poly.type
_entity_poly.pdbx_seq_one_letter_code
_entity_poly.pdbx_strand_id
1 'polypeptide(L)'
;MALTAWYLQQVCAYQQQHGVRLVDYLDVHYYPQGGVDGLGDPGEDAATAAKRMRSLRELWDPSWVAESWIGDTVQLIPRLRGWIDQNCPGLGLAITEYSWGSDDGPSGALAQAEVLAIFGREGVDIATRWVAPEPGTRTVDAFRLFLDYDGAGGRVDGTSVRATSGDFEDVTAYAVEDGAVLRVLLFNHEVTAREADVAI
;
A
#
# COMPACT_ATOMS: atom_id res chain seq x y z
N MET A 1 -13.35 20.68 10.20
CA MET A 1 -13.24 19.88 8.96
C MET A 1 -11.77 19.71 8.65
N ALA A 2 -11.32 18.52 8.27
CA ALA A 2 -9.93 18.28 7.86
C ALA A 2 -9.60 19.09 6.58
N LEU A 3 -8.35 19.54 6.43
CA LEU A 3 -7.91 20.35 5.27
C LEU A 3 -8.19 19.63 3.94
N THR A 4 -7.90 18.33 3.86
CA THR A 4 -8.15 17.51 2.67
C THR A 4 -9.62 17.46 2.27
N ALA A 5 -10.52 17.28 3.24
CA ALA A 5 -11.96 17.29 2.97
C ALA A 5 -12.44 18.67 2.49
N TRP A 6 -11.94 19.76 3.09
CA TRP A 6 -12.23 21.11 2.63
C TRP A 6 -11.73 21.35 1.19
N TYR A 7 -10.50 20.92 0.88
CA TYR A 7 -9.92 21.05 -0.46
C TYR A 7 -10.78 20.36 -1.52
N LEU A 8 -11.21 19.12 -1.27
CA LEU A 8 -12.08 18.37 -2.18
C LEU A 8 -13.41 19.09 -2.41
N GLN A 9 -14.01 19.70 -1.37
CA GLN A 9 -15.23 20.50 -1.53
C GLN A 9 -15.00 21.71 -2.45
N GLN A 10 -13.86 22.40 -2.32
CA GLN A 10 -13.56 23.55 -3.18
C GLN A 10 -13.37 23.14 -4.64
N VAL A 11 -12.64 22.04 -4.87
CA VAL A 11 -12.43 21.47 -6.21
C VAL A 11 -13.77 21.13 -6.87
N CYS A 12 -14.64 20.40 -6.16
CA CYS A 12 -15.91 19.99 -6.75
C CYS A 12 -16.95 21.11 -6.84
N ALA A 13 -16.94 22.09 -5.92
CA ALA A 13 -17.78 23.27 -6.05
C ALA A 13 -17.43 24.06 -7.34
N TYR A 14 -16.13 24.18 -7.63
CA TYR A 14 -15.69 24.79 -8.90
C TYR A 14 -16.18 23.98 -10.10
N GLN A 15 -16.02 22.66 -10.09
CA GLN A 15 -16.49 21.81 -11.20
C GLN A 15 -18.00 21.94 -11.42
N GLN A 16 -18.80 22.00 -10.35
CA GLN A 16 -20.25 22.16 -10.43
C GLN A 16 -20.65 23.53 -10.99
N GLN A 17 -19.94 24.60 -10.58
CA GLN A 17 -20.24 25.96 -11.02
C GLN A 17 -19.82 26.23 -12.47
N HIS A 18 -18.72 25.64 -12.91
CA HIS A 18 -18.09 25.96 -14.19
C HIS A 18 -18.19 24.85 -15.25
N GLY A 19 -18.60 23.64 -14.86
CA GLY A 19 -18.66 22.49 -15.76
C GLY A 19 -17.29 21.94 -16.18
N VAL A 20 -16.21 22.37 -15.51
CA VAL A 20 -14.82 21.99 -15.83
C VAL A 20 -14.18 21.29 -14.64
N ARG A 21 -13.63 20.09 -14.86
CA ARG A 21 -12.81 19.39 -13.86
C ARG A 21 -11.39 19.95 -13.88
N LEU A 22 -10.92 20.44 -12.74
CA LEU A 22 -9.55 20.97 -12.59
C LEU A 22 -8.56 19.96 -12.02
N VAL A 23 -9.06 18.97 -11.27
CA VAL A 23 -8.25 17.99 -10.54
C VAL A 23 -8.85 16.62 -10.77
N ASP A 24 -8.01 15.69 -11.22
CA ASP A 24 -8.41 14.32 -11.54
C ASP A 24 -8.11 13.34 -10.41
N TYR A 25 -7.04 13.60 -9.64
CA TYR A 25 -6.59 12.75 -8.54
C TYR A 25 -6.38 13.59 -7.29
N LEU A 26 -6.86 13.09 -6.14
CA LEU A 26 -6.36 13.53 -4.85
C LEU A 26 -4.98 12.90 -4.65
N ASP A 27 -3.96 13.72 -4.45
CA ASP A 27 -2.58 13.27 -4.27
C ASP A 27 -2.09 13.53 -2.84
N VAL A 28 -1.44 12.53 -2.25
CA VAL A 28 -0.87 12.59 -0.91
C VAL A 28 0.48 11.87 -0.85
N HIS A 29 1.30 12.25 0.12
CA HIS A 29 2.54 11.54 0.43
C HIS A 29 2.36 10.84 1.78
N TYR A 30 2.89 9.62 1.91
CA TYR A 30 2.82 8.88 3.16
C TYR A 30 4.11 8.13 3.49
N TYR A 31 4.66 8.43 4.66
CA TYR A 31 5.77 7.70 5.26
C TYR A 31 5.37 7.27 6.67
N PRO A 32 5.55 5.99 7.05
CA PRO A 32 5.23 5.53 8.39
C PRO A 32 6.10 6.26 9.42
N GLN A 33 5.44 6.96 10.35
CA GLN A 33 6.12 7.81 11.32
C GLN A 33 6.77 7.04 12.49
N GLY A 34 6.74 5.71 12.42
CA GLY A 34 7.29 4.82 13.43
C GLY A 34 8.80 4.58 13.32
N GLY A 35 9.50 5.29 12.41
CA GLY A 35 10.93 5.10 12.17
C GLY A 35 11.27 3.90 11.28
N VAL A 36 10.37 3.54 10.37
CA VAL A 36 10.53 2.39 9.45
C VAL A 36 10.40 2.79 7.98
N ASP A 37 10.33 4.08 7.68
CA ASP A 37 10.08 4.66 6.34
C ASP A 37 11.25 4.50 5.35
N GLY A 38 12.47 4.28 5.83
CA GLY A 38 13.66 4.18 4.98
C GLY A 38 14.23 5.54 4.54
N LEU A 39 13.77 6.66 5.13
CA LEU A 39 14.41 7.97 4.96
C LEU A 39 15.72 8.11 5.76
N GLY A 40 16.07 7.08 6.54
CA GLY A 40 17.38 6.84 7.14
C GLY A 40 17.75 5.36 7.04
N ASP A 41 18.65 4.88 7.89
CA ASP A 41 18.93 3.44 8.05
C ASP A 41 18.18 2.90 9.28
N PRO A 42 16.92 2.45 9.13
CA PRO A 42 16.16 1.88 10.24
C PRO A 42 16.72 0.54 10.72
N GLY A 43 17.59 -0.12 9.93
CA GLY A 43 18.09 -1.46 10.22
C GLY A 43 17.10 -2.59 9.90
N GLU A 44 17.60 -3.82 10.11
CA GLU A 44 16.93 -5.10 9.82
C GLU A 44 16.93 -6.04 11.02
N ASP A 45 17.04 -5.50 12.24
CA ASP A 45 16.82 -6.31 13.44
C ASP A 45 15.36 -6.80 13.53
N ALA A 46 15.13 -7.86 14.30
CA ALA A 46 13.82 -8.50 14.38
C ALA A 46 12.70 -7.56 14.88
N ALA A 47 13.00 -6.62 15.78
CA ALA A 47 12.00 -5.69 16.30
C ALA A 47 11.61 -4.66 15.24
N THR A 48 12.60 -4.13 14.51
CA THR A 48 12.39 -3.20 13.40
C THR A 48 11.64 -3.88 12.26
N ALA A 49 12.03 -5.09 11.86
CA ALA A 49 11.35 -5.86 10.82
C ALA A 49 9.89 -6.14 11.18
N ALA A 50 9.61 -6.57 12.41
CA ALA A 50 8.24 -6.83 12.85
C ALA A 50 7.40 -5.55 12.94
N LYS A 51 7.98 -4.43 13.39
CA LYS A 51 7.32 -3.13 13.40
C LYS A 51 7.02 -2.65 11.97
N ARG A 52 7.97 -2.83 11.06
CA ARG A 52 7.82 -2.50 9.63
C ARG A 52 6.60 -3.22 9.04
N MET A 53 6.47 -4.51 9.28
CA MET A 53 5.34 -5.28 8.75
C MET A 53 4.00 -4.83 9.34
N ARG A 54 3.89 -4.71 10.67
CA ARG A 54 2.62 -4.29 11.29
C ARG A 54 2.24 -2.85 10.95
N SER A 55 3.20 -1.96 10.67
CA SER A 55 2.90 -0.58 10.26
C SER A 55 2.19 -0.47 8.91
N LEU A 56 2.21 -1.51 8.06
CA LEU A 56 1.41 -1.54 6.83
C LEU A 56 -0.10 -1.43 7.09
N ARG A 57 -0.55 -1.82 8.29
CA ARG A 57 -1.94 -1.67 8.73
C ARG A 57 -2.38 -0.21 8.77
N GLU A 58 -1.47 0.75 8.89
CA GLU A 58 -1.78 2.19 8.80
C GLU A 58 -2.44 2.57 7.47
N LEU A 59 -2.19 1.80 6.40
CA LEU A 59 -2.77 2.05 5.07
C LEU A 59 -4.26 1.74 5.00
N TRP A 60 -4.79 0.84 5.83
CA TRP A 60 -6.13 0.27 5.60
C TRP A 60 -6.92 -0.14 6.85
N ASP A 61 -6.28 -0.47 7.97
CA ASP A 61 -6.94 -1.10 9.11
C ASP A 61 -7.56 -0.06 10.06
N PRO A 62 -8.90 -0.02 10.21
CA PRO A 62 -9.57 0.93 11.10
C PRO A 62 -9.45 0.56 12.59
N SER A 63 -8.87 -0.60 12.92
CA SER A 63 -8.61 -1.04 14.30
C SER A 63 -7.17 -0.79 14.75
N TRP A 64 -6.27 -0.45 13.82
CA TRP A 64 -4.86 -0.23 14.12
C TRP A 64 -4.60 1.21 14.59
N VAL A 65 -3.91 1.35 15.72
CA VAL A 65 -3.39 2.64 16.19
C VAL A 65 -1.91 2.71 15.83
N ALA A 66 -1.50 3.75 15.12
CA ALA A 66 -0.12 3.89 14.64
C ALA A 66 0.89 3.90 15.80
N GLU A 67 1.94 3.07 15.70
CA GLU A 67 3.06 3.00 16.66
C GLU A 67 4.07 4.14 16.42
N SER A 68 3.56 5.37 16.45
CA SER A 68 4.30 6.60 16.15
C SER A 68 3.72 7.79 16.93
N TRP A 69 4.29 8.98 16.72
CA TRP A 69 3.75 10.20 17.29
C TRP A 69 2.32 10.52 16.81
N ILE A 70 1.86 9.94 15.70
CA ILE A 70 0.48 10.10 15.22
C ILE A 70 -0.50 9.58 16.28
N GLY A 71 -0.22 8.42 16.89
CA GLY A 71 -0.97 7.88 18.03
C GLY A 71 -2.48 7.72 17.80
N ASP A 72 -2.90 7.57 16.55
CA ASP A 72 -4.31 7.48 16.14
C ASP A 72 -4.47 6.45 15.00
N THR A 73 -5.70 6.09 14.71
CA THR A 73 -6.06 5.22 13.59
C THR A 73 -5.94 5.96 12.28
N VAL A 74 -4.86 5.70 11.53
CA VAL A 74 -4.60 6.35 10.24
C VAL A 74 -5.62 5.91 9.19
N GLN A 75 -5.74 4.59 8.94
CA GLN A 75 -6.61 3.98 7.92
C GLN A 75 -6.58 4.77 6.60
N LEU A 76 -5.36 5.03 6.11
CA LEU A 76 -5.08 6.08 5.12
C LEU A 76 -6.00 5.99 3.90
N ILE A 77 -6.02 4.85 3.22
CA ILE A 77 -6.71 4.68 1.95
C ILE A 77 -8.23 4.70 2.16
N PRO A 78 -8.83 3.95 3.12
CA PRO A 78 -10.25 4.08 3.44
C PRO A 78 -10.68 5.50 3.81
N ARG A 79 -9.86 6.23 4.59
CA ARG A 79 -10.14 7.61 4.99
C ARG A 79 -10.17 8.54 3.79
N LEU A 80 -9.16 8.46 2.92
CA LEU A 80 -9.06 9.32 1.73
C LEU A 80 -10.17 9.00 0.73
N ARG A 81 -10.45 7.72 0.46
CA ARG A 81 -11.58 7.29 -0.38
C ARG A 81 -12.92 7.78 0.20
N GLY A 82 -13.13 7.63 1.51
CA GLY A 82 -14.32 8.17 2.18
C GLY A 82 -14.46 9.68 2.03
N TRP A 83 -13.37 10.44 2.10
CA TRP A 83 -13.41 11.89 1.84
C TRP A 83 -13.69 12.22 0.38
N ILE A 84 -13.11 11.48 -0.58
CA ILE A 84 -13.41 11.62 -2.01
C ILE A 84 -14.90 11.37 -2.27
N ASP A 85 -15.44 10.25 -1.80
CA ASP A 85 -16.84 9.86 -2.03
C ASP A 85 -17.84 10.85 -1.42
N GLN A 86 -17.48 11.48 -0.30
CA GLN A 86 -18.35 12.46 0.35
C GLN A 86 -18.27 13.86 -0.26
N ASN A 87 -17.11 14.26 -0.77
CA ASN A 87 -16.84 15.67 -1.09
C ASN A 87 -16.55 15.93 -2.57
N CYS A 88 -16.01 14.94 -3.30
CA CYS A 88 -15.78 15.07 -4.73
C CYS A 88 -15.78 13.70 -5.46
N PRO A 89 -16.97 13.06 -5.61
CA PRO A 89 -17.08 11.72 -6.19
C PRO A 89 -16.45 11.60 -7.58
N GLY A 90 -15.76 10.49 -7.81
CA GLY A 90 -15.14 10.17 -9.09
C GLY A 90 -13.78 10.84 -9.33
N LEU A 91 -13.16 11.45 -8.31
CA LEU A 91 -11.71 11.68 -8.31
C LEU A 91 -10.97 10.36 -8.07
N GLY A 92 -9.83 10.19 -8.72
CA GLY A 92 -8.89 9.15 -8.37
C GLY A 92 -8.11 9.47 -7.10
N LEU A 93 -7.35 8.50 -6.61
CA LEU A 93 -6.45 8.60 -5.48
C LEU A 93 -5.02 8.26 -5.92
N ALA A 94 -4.10 9.18 -5.68
CA ALA A 94 -2.68 9.01 -5.91
C ALA A 94 -1.89 9.06 -4.59
N ILE A 95 -0.86 8.22 -4.48
CA ILE A 95 0.14 8.26 -3.40
C ILE A 95 1.51 8.43 -4.06
N THR A 96 1.91 9.67 -4.35
CA THR A 96 3.10 9.92 -5.18
C THR A 96 4.43 9.93 -4.44
N GLU A 97 4.41 9.82 -3.12
CA GLU A 97 5.61 9.48 -2.37
C GLU A 97 5.26 8.55 -1.21
N TYR A 98 6.03 7.46 -1.13
CA TYR A 98 6.02 6.53 -0.01
C TYR A 98 7.32 5.71 0.00
N SER A 99 7.68 5.17 1.16
CA SER A 99 8.72 4.15 1.30
C SER A 99 8.57 3.40 2.62
N TRP A 100 9.12 2.18 2.64
CA TRP A 100 9.15 1.28 3.79
C TRP A 100 10.49 0.55 3.86
N GLY A 101 11.42 1.05 4.66
CA GLY A 101 12.69 0.39 4.96
C GLY A 101 13.79 0.56 3.91
N SER A 102 14.88 -0.17 4.13
CA SER A 102 16.05 -0.16 3.26
C SER A 102 15.83 -0.96 1.98
N ASP A 103 16.54 -0.60 0.90
CA ASP A 103 16.36 -1.26 -0.40
C ASP A 103 16.90 -2.70 -0.46
N ASP A 104 17.93 -3.00 0.34
CA ASP A 104 18.59 -4.31 0.38
C ASP A 104 18.15 -5.20 1.55
N GLY A 105 17.34 -4.65 2.46
CA GLY A 105 16.81 -5.37 3.60
C GLY A 105 15.71 -6.36 3.21
N PRO A 106 15.70 -7.61 3.75
CA PRO A 106 14.61 -8.56 3.49
C PRO A 106 13.24 -8.00 3.86
N SER A 107 13.12 -7.33 5.01
CA SER A 107 11.82 -6.84 5.45
C SER A 107 11.40 -5.54 4.75
N GLY A 108 12.35 -4.73 4.27
CA GLY A 108 12.07 -3.60 3.37
C GLY A 108 11.48 -4.06 2.03
N ALA A 109 12.12 -5.06 1.40
CA ALA A 109 11.62 -5.64 0.16
C ALA A 109 10.26 -6.34 0.32
N LEU A 110 10.07 -7.09 1.42
CA LEU A 110 8.78 -7.72 1.73
C LEU A 110 7.69 -6.67 1.93
N ALA A 111 7.96 -5.62 2.72
CA ALA A 111 7.02 -4.53 2.93
C ALA A 111 6.67 -3.81 1.63
N GLN A 112 7.65 -3.54 0.76
CA GLN A 112 7.40 -2.93 -0.54
C GLN A 112 6.45 -3.79 -1.39
N ALA A 113 6.70 -5.09 -1.47
CA ALA A 113 5.86 -6.00 -2.26
C ALA A 113 4.43 -6.03 -1.70
N GLU A 114 4.27 -6.06 -0.38
CA GLU A 114 2.95 -6.07 0.24
C GLU A 114 2.21 -4.72 0.10
N VAL A 115 2.92 -3.59 0.17
CA VAL A 115 2.33 -2.26 -0.09
C VAL A 115 1.67 -2.22 -1.46
N LEU A 116 2.30 -2.80 -2.49
CA LEU A 116 1.71 -2.86 -3.84
C LEU A 116 0.43 -3.71 -3.88
N ALA A 117 0.40 -4.83 -3.14
CA ALA A 117 -0.81 -5.63 -3.00
C ALA A 117 -1.94 -4.89 -2.26
N ILE A 118 -1.60 -4.16 -1.18
CA ILE A 118 -2.54 -3.31 -0.43
C ILE A 118 -3.10 -2.21 -1.32
N PHE A 119 -2.24 -1.52 -2.09
CA PHE A 119 -2.68 -0.48 -3.02
C PHE A 119 -3.65 -1.01 -4.07
N GLY A 120 -3.38 -2.18 -4.65
CA GLY A 120 -4.31 -2.83 -5.57
C GLY A 120 -5.64 -3.21 -4.90
N ARG A 121 -5.60 -3.76 -3.69
CA ARG A 121 -6.80 -4.18 -2.93
C ARG A 121 -7.68 -3.01 -2.50
N GLU A 122 -7.07 -1.94 -2.00
CA GLU A 122 -7.76 -0.77 -1.45
C GLU A 122 -8.13 0.27 -2.52
N GLY A 123 -7.71 0.04 -3.77
CA GLY A 123 -8.00 0.92 -4.89
C GLY A 123 -7.22 2.22 -4.81
N VAL A 124 -5.89 2.16 -4.88
CA VAL A 124 -5.05 3.32 -5.22
C VAL A 124 -4.87 3.34 -6.73
N ASP A 125 -5.12 4.47 -7.38
CA ASP A 125 -5.06 4.56 -8.84
C ASP A 125 -3.63 4.78 -9.35
N ILE A 126 -2.83 5.55 -8.60
CA ILE A 126 -1.44 5.87 -8.94
C ILE A 126 -0.60 5.80 -7.67
N ALA A 127 0.54 5.11 -7.71
CA ALA A 127 1.52 5.16 -6.65
C ALA A 127 2.94 5.30 -7.21
N THR A 128 3.74 6.20 -6.65
CA THR A 128 5.16 6.35 -7.01
C THR A 128 6.01 6.31 -5.76
N ARG A 129 6.90 5.32 -5.68
CA ARG A 129 7.81 5.14 -4.55
C ARG A 129 8.86 6.24 -4.54
N TRP A 130 9.19 6.74 -3.35
CA TRP A 130 10.28 7.68 -3.15
C TRP A 130 11.47 7.01 -2.44
N VAL A 131 12.64 6.89 -3.05
CA VAL A 131 12.95 7.10 -4.48
C VAL A 131 12.84 5.79 -5.25
N ALA A 132 13.14 5.83 -6.56
CA ALA A 132 13.37 4.61 -7.32
C ALA A 132 14.51 3.81 -6.66
N PRO A 133 14.32 2.52 -6.35
CA PRO A 133 15.38 1.71 -5.77
C PRO A 133 16.52 1.51 -6.76
N GLU A 134 17.75 1.45 -6.25
CA GLU A 134 18.93 1.21 -7.10
C GLU A 134 18.84 -0.16 -7.79
N PRO A 135 19.34 -0.28 -9.04
CA PRO A 135 19.33 -1.56 -9.75
C PRO A 135 20.04 -2.67 -8.98
N GLY A 136 19.41 -3.84 -8.88
CA GLY A 136 19.97 -5.03 -8.23
C GLY A 136 19.68 -5.16 -6.73
N THR A 137 18.97 -4.20 -6.15
CA THR A 137 18.50 -4.28 -4.76
C THR A 137 17.30 -5.22 -4.62
N ARG A 138 17.03 -5.69 -3.39
CA ARG A 138 15.88 -6.57 -3.12
C ARG A 138 14.54 -5.88 -3.35
N THR A 139 14.47 -4.57 -3.13
CA THR A 139 13.28 -3.78 -3.44
C THR A 139 12.97 -3.77 -4.94
N VAL A 140 13.96 -3.86 -5.83
CA VAL A 140 13.70 -4.07 -7.28
C VAL A 140 12.99 -5.40 -7.51
N ASP A 141 13.37 -6.46 -6.79
CA ASP A 141 12.71 -7.77 -6.90
C ASP A 141 11.27 -7.72 -6.38
N ALA A 142 10.97 -6.89 -5.38
CA ALA A 142 9.61 -6.63 -4.93
C ALA A 142 8.73 -6.03 -6.05
N PHE A 143 9.26 -5.14 -6.89
CA PHE A 143 8.56 -4.66 -8.08
C PHE A 143 8.45 -5.73 -9.16
N ARG A 144 9.51 -6.53 -9.39
CA ARG A 144 9.48 -7.64 -10.36
C ARG A 144 8.42 -8.66 -10.03
N LEU A 145 8.12 -8.93 -8.75
CA LEU A 145 7.00 -9.80 -8.37
C LEU A 145 5.67 -9.41 -9.05
N PHE A 146 5.44 -8.12 -9.29
CA PHE A 146 4.23 -7.63 -9.95
C PHE A 146 4.40 -7.40 -11.46
N LEU A 147 5.62 -7.07 -11.91
CA LEU A 147 5.85 -6.58 -13.27
C LEU A 147 6.56 -7.57 -14.21
N ASP A 148 7.27 -8.55 -13.66
CA ASP A 148 8.10 -9.53 -14.37
C ASP A 148 8.48 -10.73 -13.47
N TYR A 149 7.51 -11.44 -12.89
CA TYR A 149 7.78 -12.44 -11.85
C TYR A 149 8.46 -13.72 -12.38
N ASP A 150 8.39 -13.96 -13.69
CA ASP A 150 8.93 -15.15 -14.36
C ASP A 150 10.15 -14.84 -15.24
N GLY A 151 10.58 -13.57 -15.32
CA GLY A 151 11.65 -13.11 -16.20
C GLY A 151 11.30 -13.15 -17.69
N ALA A 152 10.03 -13.41 -18.03
CA ALA A 152 9.50 -13.45 -19.38
C ALA A 152 8.38 -12.40 -19.60
N GLY A 153 8.22 -11.47 -18.66
CA GLY A 153 7.21 -10.42 -18.68
C GLY A 153 5.88 -10.78 -18.03
N GLY A 154 5.80 -11.88 -17.26
CA GLY A 154 4.63 -12.26 -16.48
C GLY A 154 4.29 -11.19 -15.44
N ARG A 155 3.01 -10.84 -15.33
CA ARG A 155 2.52 -9.73 -14.49
C ARG A 155 1.45 -10.18 -13.52
N VAL A 156 1.41 -9.53 -12.37
CA VAL A 156 0.24 -9.54 -11.48
C VAL A 156 -0.69 -8.43 -11.97
N ASP A 157 -1.60 -8.80 -12.86
CA ASP A 157 -2.61 -7.94 -13.46
C ASP A 157 -4.00 -8.55 -13.32
N GLY A 158 -5.02 -7.70 -13.36
CA GLY A 158 -6.42 -8.11 -13.22
C GLY A 158 -7.12 -7.39 -12.08
N THR A 159 -8.17 -8.02 -11.57
CA THR A 159 -9.04 -7.49 -10.52
C THR A 159 -8.67 -8.10 -9.18
N SER A 160 -8.49 -7.27 -8.15
CA SER A 160 -8.37 -7.76 -6.79
C SER A 160 -9.66 -8.49 -6.39
N VAL A 161 -9.54 -9.75 -5.96
CA VAL A 161 -10.65 -10.55 -5.43
C VAL A 161 -10.45 -10.83 -3.95
N ARG A 162 -11.51 -11.23 -3.25
CA ARG A 162 -11.47 -11.43 -1.80
C ARG A 162 -10.49 -12.55 -1.45
N ALA A 163 -9.47 -12.22 -0.67
CA ALA A 163 -8.62 -13.16 0.05
C ALA A 163 -8.67 -12.87 1.55
N THR A 164 -8.64 -13.92 2.38
CA THR A 164 -8.63 -13.80 3.84
C THR A 164 -7.59 -14.75 4.41
N SER A 165 -6.80 -14.27 5.36
CA SER A 165 -5.91 -15.11 6.16
C SER A 165 -6.56 -15.40 7.51
N GLY A 166 -6.46 -16.66 7.97
CA GLY A 166 -6.84 -17.03 9.33
C GLY A 166 -5.82 -16.57 10.39
N ASP A 167 -4.63 -16.17 9.96
CA ASP A 167 -3.51 -15.75 10.80
C ASP A 167 -2.81 -14.54 10.19
N PHE A 168 -3.56 -13.44 10.06
CA PHE A 168 -3.11 -12.27 9.29
C PHE A 168 -1.98 -11.48 9.95
N GLU A 169 -1.70 -11.72 11.24
CA GLU A 169 -0.56 -11.10 11.94
C GLU A 169 0.77 -11.73 11.48
N ASP A 170 0.73 -13.01 11.07
CA ASP A 170 1.92 -13.78 10.69
C ASP A 170 2.02 -13.97 9.16
N VAL A 171 0.89 -14.25 8.50
CA VAL A 171 0.82 -14.44 7.04
C VAL A 171 -0.36 -13.68 6.46
N THR A 172 -0.11 -12.69 5.61
CA THR A 172 -1.17 -12.00 4.87
C THR A 172 -1.36 -12.61 3.47
N ALA A 173 -2.59 -12.48 2.96
CA ALA A 173 -2.98 -13.06 1.68
C ALA A 173 -3.75 -12.05 0.83
N TYR A 174 -3.41 -12.02 -0.46
CA TYR A 174 -4.06 -11.19 -1.48
C TYR A 174 -4.30 -12.04 -2.73
N ALA A 175 -5.35 -11.75 -3.47
CA ALA A 175 -5.69 -12.49 -4.68
C ALA A 175 -6.07 -11.57 -5.83
N VAL A 176 -5.57 -11.88 -7.02
CA VAL A 176 -5.82 -11.12 -8.25
C VAL A 176 -6.20 -12.08 -9.36
N GLU A 177 -7.27 -11.78 -10.09
CA GLU A 177 -7.79 -12.60 -11.19
C GLU A 177 -7.95 -11.77 -12.48
N ASP A 178 -7.51 -12.34 -13.61
CA ASP A 178 -7.66 -11.76 -14.96
C ASP A 178 -8.68 -12.51 -15.84
N GLY A 179 -9.47 -13.42 -15.24
CA GLY A 179 -10.45 -14.27 -15.89
C GLY A 179 -9.88 -15.58 -16.46
N ALA A 180 -8.55 -15.74 -16.49
CA ALA A 180 -7.89 -16.99 -16.89
C ALA A 180 -7.05 -17.58 -15.76
N VAL A 181 -6.41 -16.73 -14.96
CA VAL A 181 -5.47 -17.12 -13.92
C VAL A 181 -5.80 -16.40 -12.61
N LEU A 182 -6.01 -17.18 -11.55
CA LEU A 182 -6.01 -16.68 -10.18
C LEU A 182 -4.57 -16.68 -9.64
N ARG A 183 -4.08 -15.50 -9.26
CA ARG A 183 -2.78 -15.31 -8.60
C ARG A 183 -3.03 -15.10 -7.12
N VAL A 184 -2.43 -15.95 -6.29
CA VAL A 184 -2.48 -15.85 -4.83
C VAL A 184 -1.11 -15.36 -4.34
N LEU A 185 -1.09 -14.21 -3.67
CA LEU A 185 0.10 -13.61 -3.07
C LEU A 185 0.06 -13.87 -1.58
N LEU A 186 1.11 -14.51 -1.04
CA LEU A 186 1.26 -14.80 0.39
C LEU A 186 2.51 -14.11 0.91
N PHE A 187 2.37 -13.35 1.99
CA PHE A 187 3.47 -12.63 2.63
C PHE A 187 3.65 -13.18 4.03
N ASN A 188 4.76 -13.90 4.27
CA ASN A 188 5.12 -14.39 5.59
C ASN A 188 5.94 -13.32 6.33
N HIS A 189 5.39 -12.79 7.42
CA HIS A 189 6.01 -11.73 8.22
C HIS A 189 7.01 -12.29 9.23
N GLU A 190 6.99 -13.61 9.44
CA GLU A 190 7.88 -14.30 10.37
C GLU A 190 9.27 -14.57 9.77
N VAL A 191 10.29 -14.57 10.64
CA VAL A 191 11.65 -14.99 10.29
C VAL A 191 11.81 -16.51 10.19
N THR A 192 10.74 -17.24 10.46
CA THR A 192 10.68 -18.70 10.37
C THR A 192 9.64 -19.14 9.34
N ALA A 193 9.77 -20.38 8.86
CA ALA A 193 8.82 -20.94 7.92
C ALA A 193 7.43 -21.08 8.55
N ARG A 194 6.39 -20.78 7.77
CA ARG A 194 4.98 -20.99 8.11
C ARG A 194 4.35 -21.92 7.09
N GLU A 195 3.57 -22.89 7.56
CA GLU A 195 2.71 -23.69 6.70
C GLU A 195 1.41 -22.93 6.44
N ALA A 196 0.96 -22.92 5.19
CA ALA A 196 -0.27 -22.25 4.77
C ALA A 196 -1.12 -23.20 3.93
N ASP A 197 -2.31 -23.55 4.43
CA ASP A 197 -3.32 -24.28 3.68
C ASP A 197 -4.15 -23.30 2.86
N VAL A 198 -4.04 -23.37 1.53
CA VAL A 198 -4.77 -22.48 0.61
C VAL A 198 -6.00 -23.20 0.05
N ALA A 199 -7.18 -22.63 0.29
CA ALA A 199 -8.45 -23.06 -0.29
C ALA A 199 -8.96 -22.01 -1.29
N ILE A 200 -9.36 -22.46 -2.48
CA ILE A 200 -9.80 -21.63 -3.63
C ILE A 200 -11.24 -22.02 -4.00
#